data_AF-A0AAV7ARW6-F1
#
_entry.id   AF-A0AAV7ARW6-F1
#
_cell.length_a   1.000
_cell.length_b   1.000
_cell.length_c   1.000
_cell.angle_alpha   90.00
_cell.angle_beta   90.00
_cell.angle_gamma   90.00
#
_symmetry.space_group_name_H-M   'P 1'
#
loop_
_entity.id
_entity.type
_entity.pdbx_description
1 polymer ?
#
loop_
_entity_poly.entity_id
_entity_poly.type
_entity_poly.pdbx_seq_one_letter_code
_entity_poly.pdbx_strand_id
1 'polypeptide(L)'
;MSNRACVLYISESDLVSGNAFKRRLVRFRKASNLKGVVIAERTRISDQYFPPVQNFVVLELGMALLPVTSQSEAAQLIFHLVQERSREGGSNPFISKKRCHLSEASILQTVQRIPGVGRVKALQLLQYFPSIQQLSNASLRDLEAVVGRGIANNIHLFFTET
;
A
#
# COMPACT_ATOMS: atom_id res chain seq x y z
N MET A 1 12.71 -22.93 -6.24
CA MET A 1 11.28 -22.66 -5.95
C MET A 1 11.10 -22.74 -4.44
N SER A 2 10.69 -21.65 -3.79
CA SER A 2 10.38 -21.66 -2.35
C SER A 2 9.18 -22.57 -2.09
N ASN A 3 9.21 -23.39 -1.03
CA ASN A 3 8.17 -24.38 -0.66
C ASN A 3 6.76 -23.81 -0.43
N ARG A 4 6.52 -22.50 -0.66
CA ARG A 4 5.27 -21.79 -0.39
C ARG A 4 4.73 -20.97 -1.57
N ALA A 5 5.37 -20.99 -2.74
CA ALA A 5 4.92 -20.27 -3.94
C ALA A 5 4.54 -21.24 -5.07
N CYS A 6 3.37 -21.06 -5.66
CA CYS A 6 2.86 -21.90 -6.75
C CYS A 6 2.30 -21.04 -7.89
N VAL A 7 2.42 -21.53 -9.12
CA VAL A 7 1.83 -20.93 -10.31
C VAL A 7 0.75 -21.86 -10.85
N LEU A 8 -0.45 -21.32 -11.07
CA LEU A 8 -1.61 -22.05 -11.58
C LEU A 8 -1.89 -21.56 -12.98
N TYR A 9 -1.70 -22.41 -13.97
CA TYR A 9 -1.89 -22.06 -15.37
C TYR A 9 -3.27 -22.49 -15.86
N ILE A 10 -3.94 -21.61 -16.62
CA ILE A 10 -5.24 -21.83 -17.24
C ILE A 10 -5.07 -21.59 -18.74
N SER A 11 -5.23 -22.64 -19.54
CA SER A 11 -5.16 -22.55 -21.00
C SER A 11 -6.42 -21.89 -21.58
N GLU A 12 -6.33 -21.51 -22.85
CA GLU A 12 -7.48 -21.04 -23.63
C GLU A 12 -8.63 -22.06 -23.61
N SER A 13 -8.29 -23.34 -23.78
CA SER A 13 -9.28 -24.43 -23.74
C SER A 13 -9.98 -24.54 -22.40
N ASP A 14 -9.29 -24.35 -21.27
CA ASP A 14 -9.89 -24.39 -19.93
C ASP A 14 -10.82 -23.19 -19.69
N LEU A 15 -10.51 -22.02 -20.26
CA LEU A 15 -11.36 -20.84 -20.17
C LEU A 15 -12.65 -21.00 -20.96
N VAL A 16 -12.57 -21.60 -22.15
CA VAL A 16 -13.73 -21.84 -23.02
C VAL A 16 -14.56 -23.04 -22.55
N SER A 17 -13.92 -24.12 -22.07
CA SER A 17 -14.57 -25.39 -21.70
C SER A 17 -15.29 -25.34 -20.34
N GLY A 18 -15.15 -24.26 -19.56
CA GLY A 18 -16.02 -23.96 -18.43
C GLY A 18 -15.37 -24.07 -17.03
N ASN A 19 -16.19 -24.31 -16.01
CA ASN A 19 -15.86 -24.02 -14.61
C ASN A 19 -14.96 -25.07 -13.89
N ALA A 20 -14.37 -26.02 -14.61
CA ALA A 20 -13.57 -27.10 -14.00
C ALA A 20 -12.36 -26.53 -13.22
N PHE A 21 -11.69 -25.52 -13.78
CA PHE A 21 -10.56 -24.85 -13.14
C PHE A 21 -10.98 -24.12 -11.85
N LYS A 22 -12.24 -23.64 -11.74
CA LYS A 22 -12.73 -22.93 -10.54
C LYS A 22 -12.69 -23.83 -9.29
N ARG A 23 -13.09 -25.10 -9.42
CA ARG A 23 -13.01 -26.06 -8.30
C ARG A 23 -11.56 -26.30 -7.86
N ARG A 24 -10.62 -26.37 -8.82
CA ARG A 24 -9.19 -26.49 -8.54
C ARG A 24 -8.65 -25.26 -7.80
N LEU A 25 -9.03 -24.05 -8.23
CA LEU A 25 -8.65 -22.79 -7.58
C LEU A 25 -9.19 -22.68 -6.14
N VAL A 26 -10.46 -23.03 -5.91
CA VAL A 26 -11.06 -23.01 -4.57
C VAL A 26 -10.35 -24.00 -3.64
N ARG A 27 -10.07 -25.22 -4.12
CA ARG A 27 -9.31 -26.22 -3.34
C ARG A 27 -7.91 -25.72 -3.01
N PHE A 28 -7.23 -25.12 -3.98
CA PHE A 28 -5.92 -24.52 -3.76
C PHE A 28 -5.97 -23.40 -2.72
N ARG A 29 -6.97 -22.51 -2.79
CA ARG A 29 -7.13 -21.40 -1.83
C ARG A 29 -7.40 -21.88 -0.41
N LYS A 30 -8.11 -23.00 -0.25
CA LYS A 30 -8.35 -23.65 1.05
C LYS A 30 -7.10 -24.28 1.66
N ALA A 31 -6.07 -24.58 0.87
CA ALA A 31 -4.78 -25.01 1.39
C ALA A 31 -4.03 -23.79 1.97
N SER A 32 -4.03 -23.65 3.29
CA SER A 32 -3.69 -22.41 4.02
C SER A 32 -2.25 -21.89 3.83
N ASN A 33 -1.33 -22.71 3.33
CA ASN A 33 0.10 -22.41 3.37
C ASN A 33 0.71 -22.02 2.02
N LEU A 34 -0.08 -21.99 0.95
CA LEU A 34 0.39 -21.74 -0.41
C LEU A 34 -0.02 -20.34 -0.91
N LYS A 35 0.95 -19.54 -1.35
CA LYS A 35 0.70 -18.30 -2.09
C LYS A 35 0.73 -18.63 -3.59
N GLY A 36 -0.45 -18.62 -4.21
CA GLY A 36 -0.62 -18.93 -5.63
C GLY A 36 -0.75 -17.69 -6.50
N VAL A 37 -0.10 -17.70 -7.66
CA VAL A 37 -0.36 -16.76 -8.76
C VAL A 37 -1.04 -17.53 -9.89
N VAL A 38 -2.13 -17.00 -10.42
CA VAL A 38 -2.86 -17.59 -11.54
C VAL A 38 -2.41 -16.91 -12.84
N ILE A 39 -2.05 -17.69 -13.85
CA ILE A 39 -1.75 -17.23 -15.21
C ILE A 39 -2.83 -17.77 -16.13
N ALA A 40 -3.47 -16.90 -16.92
CA ALA A 40 -4.56 -17.30 -17.81
C ALA A 40 -4.33 -16.79 -19.23
N GLU A 41 -4.56 -17.67 -20.22
CA GLU A 41 -4.42 -17.32 -21.63
C GLU A 41 -5.57 -16.43 -22.10
N ARG A 42 -5.26 -15.16 -22.34
CA ARG A 42 -6.18 -14.17 -22.89
C ARG A 42 -5.83 -13.93 -24.36
N THR A 43 -6.51 -14.65 -25.23
CA THR A 43 -6.43 -14.53 -26.69
C THR A 43 -7.69 -13.88 -27.23
N ARG A 44 -7.78 -13.69 -28.56
CA ARG A 44 -8.99 -13.17 -29.21
C ARG A 44 -10.23 -14.04 -28.96
N ILE A 45 -10.05 -15.34 -28.71
CA ILE A 45 -11.15 -16.29 -28.53
C ILE A 45 -11.57 -16.35 -27.05
N SER A 46 -10.61 -16.35 -26.13
CA SER A 46 -10.89 -16.42 -24.69
C SER A 46 -11.22 -15.08 -24.03
N ASP A 47 -11.06 -13.96 -24.75
CA ASP A 47 -11.28 -12.62 -24.21
C ASP A 47 -12.67 -12.44 -23.59
N GLN A 48 -13.72 -12.97 -24.24
CA GLN A 48 -15.09 -12.90 -23.74
C GLN A 48 -15.31 -13.64 -22.41
N TYR A 49 -14.50 -14.66 -22.13
CA TYR A 49 -14.60 -15.47 -20.92
C TYR A 49 -13.72 -14.93 -19.78
N PHE A 50 -12.79 -14.01 -20.09
CA PHE A 50 -11.82 -13.50 -19.13
C PHE A 50 -12.42 -12.63 -18.01
N PRO A 51 -13.34 -11.67 -18.25
CA PRO A 51 -13.86 -10.81 -17.17
C PRO A 51 -14.56 -11.58 -16.03
N PRO A 52 -15.43 -12.59 -16.31
CA PRO A 52 -15.98 -13.43 -15.25
C PRO A 52 -14.91 -14.20 -14.46
N VAL A 53 -13.84 -14.65 -15.13
CA VAL A 53 -12.71 -15.31 -14.45
C VAL A 53 -11.95 -14.32 -13.57
N GLN A 54 -11.71 -13.10 -14.05
CA GLN A 54 -11.04 -12.06 -13.27
C GLN A 54 -11.82 -11.71 -12.00
N ASN A 55 -13.14 -11.53 -12.10
CA ASN A 55 -13.99 -11.26 -10.94
C ASN A 55 -13.89 -12.41 -9.92
N PHE A 56 -13.99 -13.65 -10.39
CA PHE A 56 -13.86 -14.82 -9.53
C PHE A 56 -12.48 -14.96 -8.87
N VAL A 57 -11.39 -14.85 -9.63
CA VAL A 57 -10.03 -15.07 -9.09
C VAL A 57 -9.56 -13.91 -8.22
N VAL A 58 -9.77 -12.67 -8.67
CA VAL A 58 -9.22 -11.48 -8.01
C VAL A 58 -10.15 -11.00 -6.90
N LEU A 59 -11.44 -10.86 -7.18
CA LEU A 59 -12.37 -10.25 -6.22
C LEU A 59 -12.92 -11.28 -5.22
N GLU A 60 -13.34 -12.47 -5.69
CA GLU A 60 -13.91 -13.48 -4.79
C GLU A 60 -12.83 -14.29 -4.04
N LEU A 61 -11.79 -14.77 -4.74
CA LEU A 61 -10.74 -15.59 -4.10
C LEU A 61 -9.58 -14.78 -3.51
N GLY A 62 -9.43 -13.50 -3.90
CA GLY A 62 -8.33 -12.65 -3.45
C GLY A 62 -6.96 -13.14 -3.95
N MET A 63 -6.90 -13.76 -5.13
CA MET A 63 -5.67 -14.28 -5.73
C MET A 63 -5.17 -13.36 -6.86
N ALA A 64 -3.86 -13.41 -7.13
CA ALA A 64 -3.29 -12.67 -8.25
C ALA A 64 -3.60 -13.40 -9.58
N LEU A 65 -4.05 -12.65 -10.59
CA LEU A 65 -4.33 -13.13 -11.95
C LEU A 65 -3.47 -12.35 -12.95
N LEU A 66 -2.74 -13.05 -13.81
CA LEU A 66 -1.90 -12.48 -14.86
C LEU A 66 -2.37 -12.97 -16.23
N PRO A 67 -2.88 -12.08 -17.10
CA PRO A 67 -3.24 -12.45 -18.47
C PRO A 67 -1.97 -12.62 -19.32
N VAL A 68 -1.97 -13.62 -20.20
CA VAL A 68 -0.91 -13.85 -21.20
C VAL A 68 -1.54 -14.18 -22.54
N THR A 69 -0.92 -13.78 -23.64
CA THR A 69 -1.42 -14.03 -25.00
C THR A 69 -0.93 -15.36 -25.58
N SER A 70 0.13 -15.93 -25.00
CA SER A 70 0.73 -17.18 -25.44
C SER A 70 1.50 -17.88 -24.34
N GLN A 71 1.79 -19.18 -24.54
CA GLN A 71 2.67 -19.97 -23.67
C GLN A 71 4.10 -19.39 -23.59
N SER A 72 4.60 -18.80 -24.67
CA SER A 72 5.92 -18.15 -24.69
C SER A 72 5.97 -16.95 -23.73
N GLU A 73 4.92 -16.12 -23.74
CA GLU A 73 4.77 -15.01 -22.80
C GLU A 73 4.64 -15.52 -21.36
N ALA A 74 3.87 -16.59 -21.15
CA ALA A 74 3.75 -17.24 -19.84
C ALA A 74 5.11 -17.72 -19.32
N ALA A 75 5.94 -18.32 -20.16
CA ALA A 75 7.27 -18.78 -19.79
C ALA A 75 8.18 -17.60 -19.37
N GLN A 76 8.19 -16.51 -20.14
CA GLN A 76 8.94 -15.29 -19.81
C GLN A 76 8.46 -14.67 -18.49
N LEU A 77 7.14 -14.64 -18.28
CA LEU A 77 6.55 -14.13 -17.06
C LEU A 77 6.95 -14.97 -15.83
N ILE A 78 6.92 -16.30 -15.96
CA ILE A 78 7.37 -17.22 -14.91
C ILE A 78 8.86 -17.01 -14.62
N PHE A 79 9.69 -16.82 -15.66
CA PHE A 79 11.10 -16.51 -15.50
C PHE A 79 11.31 -15.24 -14.66
N HIS A 80 10.63 -14.14 -15.00
CA HIS A 80 10.70 -12.90 -14.22
C HIS A 80 10.17 -13.07 -12.79
N LEU A 81 9.10 -13.84 -12.57
CA LEU A 81 8.59 -14.12 -11.22
C LEU A 81 9.62 -14.85 -10.35
N VAL A 82 10.36 -15.80 -10.93
CA VAL A 82 11.43 -16.53 -10.23
C VAL A 82 12.60 -15.60 -9.96
N GLN A 83 12.99 -14.77 -10.93
CA GLN A 83 14.08 -13.81 -10.79
C GLN A 83 13.77 -12.80 -9.68
N GLU A 84 12.61 -12.15 -9.71
CA GLU A 84 12.19 -11.18 -8.69
C GLU A 84 12.09 -11.80 -7.29
N ARG A 85 11.67 -13.06 -7.18
CA ARG A 85 11.65 -13.79 -5.90
C ARG A 85 13.04 -14.16 -5.39
N SER A 86 14.01 -14.31 -6.28
CA SER A 86 15.39 -14.67 -5.93
C SER A 86 16.24 -13.45 -5.57
N ARG A 87 15.78 -12.24 -5.89
CA ARG A 87 16.42 -11.00 -5.47
C ARG A 87 16.29 -10.85 -3.95
N GLU A 88 17.42 -10.55 -3.30
CA GLU A 88 17.49 -10.41 -1.85
C GLU A 88 16.58 -9.28 -1.34
N GLY A 89 16.11 -9.43 -0.09
CA GLY A 89 15.10 -8.57 0.52
C GLY A 89 15.52 -7.10 0.54
N GLY A 90 14.96 -6.30 -0.36
CA GLY A 90 15.24 -4.87 -0.46
C GLY A 90 15.18 -4.30 -1.88
N SER A 91 15.22 -5.15 -2.92
CA SER A 91 15.17 -4.68 -4.31
C SER A 91 13.79 -4.16 -4.74
N ASN A 92 12.70 -4.61 -4.11
CA ASN A 92 11.37 -4.08 -4.41
C ASN A 92 11.16 -2.73 -3.70
N PRO A 93 11.06 -1.61 -4.44
CA PRO A 93 10.92 -0.27 -3.87
C PRO A 93 9.60 -0.07 -3.11
N PHE A 94 8.59 -0.90 -3.36
CA PHE A 94 7.30 -0.87 -2.67
C PHE A 94 7.29 -1.67 -1.35
N ILE A 95 8.26 -2.56 -1.14
CA ILE A 95 8.40 -3.35 0.09
C ILE A 95 9.46 -2.75 1.01
N SER A 96 10.48 -2.11 0.44
CA SER A 96 11.56 -1.49 1.21
C SER A 96 10.98 -0.51 2.22
N LYS A 97 11.06 -0.88 3.51
CA LYS A 97 10.78 0.01 4.62
C LYS A 97 11.91 1.04 4.67
N LYS A 98 11.88 2.03 3.78
CA LYS A 98 12.65 3.25 4.00
C LYS A 98 12.20 3.75 5.36
N ARG A 99 13.12 3.80 6.33
CA ARG A 99 12.87 4.52 7.58
C ARG A 99 12.60 5.95 7.15
N CYS A 100 11.33 6.34 7.10
CA CYS A 100 10.95 7.73 6.97
C CYS A 100 11.41 8.38 8.26
N HIS A 101 12.64 8.89 8.27
CA HIS A 101 13.01 9.91 9.22
C HIS A 101 12.03 11.05 8.96
N LEU A 102 11.14 11.31 9.91
CA LEU A 102 10.26 12.46 9.85
C LEU A 102 11.17 13.68 9.66
N SER A 103 11.09 14.31 8.49
CA SER A 103 11.89 15.48 8.22
C SER A 103 11.43 16.57 9.17
N GLU A 104 12.36 17.27 9.81
CA GLU A 104 12.08 18.48 10.61
C GLU A 104 11.24 19.49 9.80
N ALA A 105 11.41 19.51 8.47
CA ALA A 105 10.59 20.31 7.57
C ALA A 105 9.11 19.90 7.57
N SER A 106 8.80 18.60 7.66
CA SER A 106 7.41 18.11 7.74
C SER A 106 6.76 18.47 9.08
N ILE A 107 7.51 18.40 10.18
CA ILE A 107 7.05 18.85 11.49
C ILE A 107 6.75 20.36 11.45
N LEU A 108 7.66 21.15 10.91
CA LEU A 108 7.49 22.59 10.75
C LEU A 108 6.28 22.94 9.87
N GLN A 109 6.11 22.25 8.73
CA GLN A 109 4.93 22.45 7.87
C GLN A 109 3.62 22.10 8.59
N THR A 110 3.64 21.12 9.49
CA THR A 110 2.46 20.74 10.27
C THR A 110 2.07 21.84 11.25
N VAL A 111 3.05 22.43 11.95
CA VAL A 111 2.80 23.55 12.87
C VAL A 111 2.34 24.82 12.11
N GLN A 112 2.81 25.03 10.88
CA GLN A 112 2.34 26.14 10.03
C GLN A 112 0.89 26.00 9.56
N ARG A 113 0.25 24.84 9.71
CA ARG A 113 -1.18 24.68 9.41
C ARG A 113 -2.08 25.30 10.48
N ILE A 114 -1.54 25.60 11.66
CA ILE A 114 -2.29 26.22 12.74
C ILE A 114 -2.62 27.67 12.33
N PRO A 115 -3.90 28.09 12.41
CA PRO A 115 -4.31 29.45 12.04
C PRO A 115 -3.51 30.52 12.79
N GLY A 116 -2.93 31.48 12.05
CA GLY A 116 -2.13 32.57 12.63
C GLY A 116 -0.69 32.22 12.97
N VAL A 117 -0.26 30.96 12.77
CA VAL A 117 1.12 30.52 12.98
C VAL A 117 1.88 30.47 11.65
N GLY A 118 2.61 31.54 11.35
CA GLY A 118 3.55 31.58 10.21
C GLY A 118 4.87 30.85 10.50
N ARG A 119 5.75 30.78 9.49
CA ARG A 119 7.06 30.09 9.58
C ARG A 119 7.91 30.50 10.79
N VAL A 120 8.00 31.79 11.09
CA VAL A 120 8.82 32.31 12.20
C VAL A 120 8.29 31.83 13.55
N LYS A 121 6.97 31.95 13.76
CA LYS A 121 6.31 31.52 15.00
C LYS A 121 6.33 30.01 15.15
N ALA A 122 6.18 29.27 14.05
CA ALA A 122 6.31 27.82 14.04
C ALA A 122 7.70 27.36 14.50
N LEU A 123 8.77 28.03 14.06
CA LEU A 123 10.13 27.73 14.51
C LEU A 123 10.31 28.02 16.00
N GLN A 124 9.82 29.16 16.49
CA GLN A 124 9.90 29.53 17.90
C GLN A 124 9.12 28.55 18.80
N LEU A 125 7.92 28.15 18.36
CA LEU A 125 7.12 27.15 19.06
C LEU A 125 7.81 25.79 19.11
N LEU A 126 8.43 25.34 18.01
CA LEU A 126 9.16 24.07 17.98
C LEU A 126 10.48 24.11 18.77
N GLN A 127 11.08 25.29 18.94
CA GLN A 127 12.24 25.47 19.81
C GLN A 127 11.87 25.33 21.29
N TYR A 128 10.68 25.82 21.68
CA TYR A 128 10.19 25.75 23.05
C TYR A 128 9.47 24.43 23.37
N PHE A 129 8.76 23.87 22.39
CA PHE A 129 8.02 22.61 22.45
C PHE A 129 8.58 21.65 21.39
N PRO A 130 9.57 20.81 21.72
CA PRO A 130 10.27 19.97 20.74
C PRO A 130 9.42 18.85 20.10
N SER A 131 8.16 18.69 20.50
CA SER A 131 7.23 17.74 19.90
C SER A 131 5.84 18.35 19.71
N ILE A 132 5.12 17.91 18.68
CA ILE A 132 3.73 18.32 18.43
C ILE A 132 2.83 17.94 19.62
N GLN A 133 3.10 16.81 20.28
CA GLN A 133 2.37 16.38 21.48
C GLN A 133 2.57 17.35 22.66
N GLN A 134 3.78 17.88 22.85
CA GLN A 134 4.01 18.90 23.89
C GLN A 134 3.36 20.22 23.52
N LEU A 135 3.36 20.59 22.23
CA LEU A 135 2.66 21.78 21.75
C LEU A 135 1.14 21.68 21.97
N SER A 136 0.53 20.52 21.73
CA SER A 136 -0.92 20.33 21.91
C SER A 136 -1.34 20.36 23.38
N ASN A 137 -0.46 19.90 24.29
CA ASN A 137 -0.72 19.87 25.73
C ASN A 137 -0.17 21.11 26.46
N ALA A 138 0.38 22.09 25.74
CA ALA A 138 0.94 23.29 26.33
C ALA A 138 -0.15 24.11 27.02
N SER A 139 0.18 24.67 28.19
CA SER A 139 -0.75 25.56 28.89
C SER A 139 -0.85 26.90 28.15
N LEU A 140 -1.99 27.59 28.33
CA LEU A 140 -2.20 28.91 27.73
C LEU A 140 -1.07 29.89 28.07
N ARG A 141 -0.59 29.85 29.31
CA ARG A 141 0.48 30.72 29.81
C ARG A 141 1.82 30.47 29.11
N ASP A 142 2.12 29.21 28.84
CA ASP A 142 3.39 28.83 28.18
C ASP A 142 3.36 29.24 26.69
N LEU A 143 2.18 29.14 26.04
CA LEU A 143 2.00 29.63 24.67
C LEU A 143 2.07 31.17 24.60
N GLU A 144 1.49 31.87 25.58
CA GLU A 144 1.53 33.34 25.65
C GLU A 144 2.94 33.90 25.69
N ALA A 145 3.85 33.22 26.40
CA ALA A 145 5.26 33.62 26.51
C ALA A 145 5.99 33.60 25.14
N VAL A 146 5.53 32.79 24.18
CA VAL A 146 6.19 32.60 22.88
C VAL A 146 5.52 33.39 21.76
N VAL A 147 4.18 33.38 21.68
CA VAL A 147 3.44 33.95 20.52
C VAL A 147 2.49 35.09 20.88
N GLY A 148 2.32 35.39 22.18
CA GLY A 148 1.42 36.42 22.70
C GLY A 148 -0.04 35.97 22.86
N ARG A 149 -0.79 36.70 23.69
CA ARG A 149 -2.18 36.39 24.11
C ARG A 149 -3.14 36.00 23.00
N GLY A 150 -3.27 36.80 21.95
CA GLY A 150 -4.24 36.54 20.88
C GLY A 150 -3.98 35.23 20.12
N ILE A 151 -2.71 34.91 19.87
CA ILE A 151 -2.35 33.71 19.11
C ILE A 151 -2.31 32.49 20.02
N ALA A 152 -1.87 32.65 21.27
CA ALA A 152 -1.92 31.58 22.26
C ALA A 152 -3.36 31.06 22.47
N ASN A 153 -4.34 31.96 22.58
CA ASN A 153 -5.75 31.59 22.62
C ASN A 153 -6.18 30.83 21.36
N ASN A 154 -5.82 31.30 20.16
CA ASN A 154 -6.18 30.63 18.92
C ASN A 154 -5.57 29.23 18.79
N ILE A 155 -4.31 29.05 19.22
CA ILE A 155 -3.64 27.75 19.22
C ILE A 155 -4.32 26.82 20.24
N HIS A 156 -4.60 27.31 21.46
CA HIS A 156 -5.23 26.50 22.49
C HIS A 156 -6.66 26.08 22.11
N LEU A 157 -7.44 27.01 21.55
CA LEU A 157 -8.77 26.74 20.99
C LEU A 157 -8.68 25.74 19.84
N PHE A 158 -7.71 25.88 18.93
CA PHE A 158 -7.52 24.93 17.82
C PHE A 158 -7.31 23.48 18.27
N PHE A 159 -6.70 23.26 19.44
CA PHE A 159 -6.49 21.91 19.99
C PHE A 159 -7.61 21.43 20.93
N THR A 160 -8.42 22.32 21.49
CA THR A 160 -9.44 21.98 22.51
C THR A 160 -10.88 22.04 21.99
N GLU A 161 -11.16 22.81 20.94
CA GLU A 161 -12.47 22.77 20.27
C GLU A 161 -12.56 21.51 19.39
N THR A 162 -13.55 20.66 19.69
CA THR A 162 -13.89 19.45 18.92
C THR A 162 -15.18 19.63 18.16
#